data_AF-S4RDM2-F1
#
_entry.id   AF-S4RDM2-F1
#
_cell.length_a   1.000
_cell.length_b   1.000
_cell.length_c   1.000
_cell.angle_alpha   90.00
_cell.angle_beta   90.00
_cell.angle_gamma   90.00
#
_symmetry.space_group_name_H-M   'P 1'
#
loop_
_entity.id
_entity.type
_entity.pdbx_description
1 polymer ?
#
loop_
_entity_poly.entity_id
_entity_poly.type
_entity_poly.pdbx_seq_one_letter_code
_entity_poly.pdbx_strand_id
1 'polypeptide(L)'
;LNASVYRKRFNPISQNLRGEIRTNVDLLQCNRETHKIAVLFVAEGQEDKHSILSNAGGSQSYEDFLAGLGWEVDLTRHCGFLGGLQRNGSNGLTAPYYATSTVEVIYHVSTRMPSDTDDALTKKLRHLGNDEVHVVWCEHTREYRRDIIPTEFRDVLIVIYPLRGHTFRICIMKKTEVPFFGPLFDGAIVGKKLLPGLVRATAINASRALKRRLPLYRSLY
;
A
#
# COMPACT_ATOMS: atom_id res chain seq x y z
N LEU A 1 35.04 42.78 -22.27
CA LEU A 1 34.85 42.29 -20.88
C LEU A 1 33.81 43.17 -20.19
N ASN A 2 32.53 42.78 -20.18
CA ASN A 2 31.49 43.43 -19.38
C ASN A 2 30.69 42.33 -18.65
N ALA A 3 31.04 42.09 -17.40
CA ALA A 3 30.34 41.15 -16.52
C ALA A 3 29.36 41.92 -15.63
N SER A 4 28.19 42.29 -16.16
CA SER A 4 27.06 42.74 -15.34
C SER A 4 26.28 41.51 -14.86
N VAL A 5 26.80 40.87 -13.82
CA VAL A 5 26.15 39.73 -13.16
C VAL A 5 24.87 40.22 -12.47
N TYR A 6 23.74 39.63 -12.85
CA TYR A 6 22.43 39.77 -12.20
C TYR A 6 22.56 39.46 -10.69
N ARG A 7 22.65 40.48 -9.85
CA ARG A 7 22.60 40.32 -8.40
C ARG A 7 21.13 40.26 -7.98
N LYS A 8 20.54 39.06 -7.94
CA LYS A 8 19.23 38.85 -7.29
C LYS A 8 19.32 39.35 -5.85
N ARG A 9 18.57 40.41 -5.52
CA ARG A 9 18.43 40.89 -4.15
C ARG A 9 17.67 39.83 -3.34
N PHE A 10 18.33 39.26 -2.34
CA PHE A 10 17.67 38.47 -1.31
C PHE A 10 17.03 39.43 -0.31
N ASN A 11 15.71 39.49 -0.28
CA ASN A 11 15.01 40.22 0.77
C ASN A 11 15.05 39.38 2.06
N PRO A 12 15.42 39.97 3.21
CA PRO A 12 15.42 39.26 4.47
C PRO A 12 13.99 38.85 4.84
N ILE A 13 13.80 37.55 5.05
CA ILE A 13 12.54 36.98 5.54
C ILE A 13 12.23 37.58 6.92
N SER A 14 10.99 38.06 7.12
CA SER A 14 10.53 38.61 8.40
C SER A 14 10.64 37.55 9.51
N GLN A 15 10.87 37.95 10.77
CA GLN A 15 11.05 36.98 11.87
C GLN A 15 9.85 36.04 12.04
N ASN A 16 8.63 36.53 11.77
CA ASN A 16 7.41 35.72 11.79
C ASN A 16 7.41 34.66 10.68
N LEU A 17 7.79 35.02 9.45
CA LEU A 17 7.87 34.08 8.33
C LEU A 17 9.05 33.09 8.49
N ARG A 18 10.13 33.48 9.19
CA ARG A 18 11.19 32.53 9.59
C ARG A 18 10.71 31.54 10.64
N GLY A 19 9.90 31.98 11.58
CA GLY A 19 9.24 31.11 12.57
C GLY A 19 8.32 30.11 11.90
N GLU A 20 7.44 30.58 11.02
CA GLU A 20 6.52 29.72 10.25
C GLU A 20 7.25 28.79 9.28
N ILE A 21 8.30 29.26 8.58
CA ILE A 21 9.12 28.39 7.72
C ILE A 21 9.87 27.38 8.56
N ARG A 22 10.43 27.75 9.72
CA ARG A 22 11.11 26.79 10.61
C ARG A 22 10.13 25.77 11.16
N THR A 23 8.97 26.19 11.66
CA THR A 23 7.92 25.28 12.13
C THR A 23 7.40 24.38 11.02
N ASN A 24 7.17 24.89 9.81
CA ASN A 24 6.76 24.07 8.67
C ASN A 24 7.89 23.15 8.18
N VAL A 25 9.15 23.60 8.16
CA VAL A 25 10.31 22.79 7.80
C VAL A 25 10.58 21.72 8.85
N ASP A 26 10.44 22.02 10.14
CA ASP A 26 10.55 21.07 11.26
C ASP A 26 9.39 20.05 11.21
N LEU A 27 8.18 20.48 10.83
CA LEU A 27 7.04 19.59 10.55
C LEU A 27 7.24 18.75 9.26
N LEU A 28 8.00 19.26 8.29
CA LEU A 28 8.37 18.56 7.06
C LEU A 28 9.60 17.65 7.27
N GLN A 29 10.43 17.88 8.29
CA GLN A 29 11.68 17.15 8.56
C GLN A 29 11.49 15.82 9.29
N CYS A 30 10.27 15.43 9.66
CA CYS A 30 10.01 14.18 10.39
C CYS A 30 8.85 13.32 9.85
N ASN A 31 8.26 13.64 8.68
CA ASN A 31 7.20 12.80 8.12
C ASN A 31 7.79 11.74 7.19
N ARG A 32 7.91 10.51 7.72
CA ARG A 32 8.12 9.32 6.89
C ARG A 32 7.05 9.25 5.81
N GLU A 33 7.42 8.80 4.63
CA GLU A 33 6.47 8.55 3.56
C GLU A 33 5.53 7.40 3.96
N THR A 34 4.23 7.66 4.03
CA THR A 34 3.25 6.68 4.51
C THR A 34 2.50 6.00 3.37
N HIS A 35 2.36 4.68 3.40
CA HIS A 35 1.63 3.92 2.39
C HIS A 35 0.59 3.00 3.02
N LYS A 36 -0.58 2.94 2.40
CA LYS A 36 -1.66 2.00 2.69
C LYS A 36 -1.81 1.07 1.49
N ILE A 37 -1.80 -0.24 1.75
CA ILE A 37 -1.84 -1.27 0.72
C ILE A 37 -2.87 -2.31 1.14
N ALA A 38 -3.86 -2.55 0.28
CA ALA A 38 -4.82 -3.61 0.47
C ALA A 38 -4.20 -4.96 0.15
N VAL A 39 -4.42 -5.98 0.99
CA VAL A 39 -4.04 -7.36 0.73
C VAL A 39 -5.28 -8.24 0.82
N LEU A 40 -5.56 -8.95 -0.27
CA LEU A 40 -6.75 -9.78 -0.43
C LEU A 40 -6.34 -11.24 -0.62
N PHE A 41 -7.14 -12.16 -0.10
CA PHE A 41 -6.98 -13.61 -0.29
C PHE A 41 -8.17 -14.18 -1.05
N VAL A 42 -7.89 -14.89 -2.15
CA VAL A 42 -8.89 -15.58 -2.98
C VAL A 42 -8.56 -17.06 -2.95
N ALA A 43 -9.42 -17.83 -2.29
CA ALA A 43 -9.30 -19.28 -2.20
C ALA A 43 -9.75 -19.96 -3.50
N GLU A 44 -9.43 -21.25 -3.63
CA GLU A 44 -9.91 -22.05 -4.75
C GLU A 44 -11.45 -22.05 -4.84
N GLY A 45 -11.97 -21.81 -6.05
CA GLY A 45 -13.41 -21.79 -6.32
C GLY A 45 -14.12 -20.48 -6.00
N GLN A 46 -13.46 -19.50 -5.39
CA GLN A 46 -14.08 -18.22 -5.04
C GLN A 46 -14.11 -17.25 -6.23
N GLU A 47 -15.30 -16.76 -6.58
CA GLU A 47 -15.51 -15.86 -7.72
C GLU A 47 -16.44 -14.68 -7.45
N ASP A 48 -16.97 -14.60 -6.24
CA ASP A 48 -17.86 -13.55 -5.81
C ASP A 48 -17.22 -12.72 -4.68
N LYS A 49 -17.63 -11.46 -4.62
CA LYS A 49 -17.13 -10.49 -3.64
C LYS A 49 -17.32 -10.96 -2.20
N HIS A 50 -18.47 -11.57 -1.90
CA HIS A 50 -18.86 -11.88 -0.54
C HIS A 50 -17.98 -13.00 0.01
N SER A 51 -17.84 -14.12 -0.71
CA SER A 51 -16.99 -15.24 -0.29
C SER A 51 -15.53 -14.82 -0.05
N ILE A 52 -14.98 -13.98 -0.92
CA ILE A 52 -13.61 -13.45 -0.79
C ILE A 52 -13.46 -12.57 0.46
N LEU A 53 -14.42 -11.67 0.72
CA LEU A 53 -14.37 -10.76 1.87
C LEU A 53 -14.72 -11.45 3.21
N SER A 54 -15.41 -12.59 3.17
CA SER A 54 -15.73 -13.40 4.35
C SER A 54 -14.57 -14.29 4.82
N ASN A 55 -13.47 -14.38 4.07
CA ASN A 55 -12.29 -15.13 4.48
C ASN A 55 -11.71 -14.56 5.80
N ALA A 56 -11.61 -15.42 6.83
CA ALA A 56 -11.01 -15.11 8.13
C ALA A 56 -9.54 -15.57 8.24
N GLY A 57 -9.04 -16.26 7.23
CA GLY A 57 -7.67 -16.79 7.14
C GLY A 57 -7.38 -17.24 5.72
N GLY A 58 -6.15 -17.69 5.48
CA GLY A 58 -5.74 -18.25 4.20
C GLY A 58 -4.84 -19.48 4.37
N SER A 59 -4.18 -19.87 3.28
CA SER A 59 -3.24 -20.99 3.32
C SER A 59 -1.96 -20.66 4.12
N GLN A 60 -1.19 -21.69 4.46
CA GLN A 60 0.11 -21.49 5.10
C GLN A 60 1.06 -20.65 4.23
N SER A 61 1.02 -20.81 2.91
CA SER A 61 1.91 -20.04 2.02
C SER A 61 1.50 -18.56 1.96
N TYR A 62 0.21 -18.27 2.08
CA TYR A 62 -0.29 -16.91 2.22
C TYR A 62 0.14 -16.28 3.55
N GLU A 63 0.01 -17.00 4.66
CA GLU A 63 0.43 -16.53 5.98
C GLU A 63 1.96 -16.31 6.06
N ASP A 64 2.76 -17.21 5.47
CA ASP A 64 4.20 -17.03 5.33
C ASP A 64 4.56 -15.77 4.51
N PHE A 65 3.76 -15.46 3.48
CA PHE A 65 3.93 -14.26 2.69
C PHE A 65 3.60 -12.99 3.50
N LEU A 66 2.49 -12.98 4.24
CA LEU A 66 2.12 -11.88 5.13
C LEU A 66 3.21 -11.60 6.17
N ALA A 67 3.74 -12.66 6.81
CA ALA A 67 4.83 -12.55 7.77
C ALA A 67 6.12 -11.97 7.16
N GLY A 68 6.32 -12.10 5.85
CA GLY A 68 7.44 -11.48 5.14
C GLY A 68 7.21 -10.02 4.70
N LEU A 69 5.96 -9.56 4.65
CA LEU A 69 5.61 -8.19 4.25
C LEU A 69 5.99 -7.16 5.31
N GLY A 70 5.94 -7.53 6.58
CA GLY A 70 6.19 -6.66 7.71
C GLY A 70 6.06 -7.42 9.02
N TRP A 71 6.21 -6.71 10.13
CA TRP A 71 5.97 -7.25 11.46
C TRP A 71 4.49 -7.08 11.83
N GLU A 72 3.92 -8.10 12.46
CA GLU A 72 2.56 -8.03 13.00
C GLU A 72 2.53 -7.03 14.17
N VAL A 73 1.67 -6.01 14.09
CA VAL A 73 1.48 -5.03 15.16
C VAL A 73 0.10 -5.16 15.79
N ASP A 74 0.02 -4.97 17.11
CA ASP A 74 -1.22 -4.77 17.84
C ASP A 74 -1.73 -3.34 17.61
N LEU A 75 -2.86 -3.20 16.93
CA LEU A 75 -3.45 -1.92 16.55
C LEU A 75 -3.84 -1.07 17.77
N THR A 76 -4.17 -1.69 18.91
CA THR A 76 -4.55 -0.96 20.12
C THR A 76 -3.35 -0.18 20.69
N ARG A 77 -2.14 -0.76 20.58
CA ARG A 77 -0.89 -0.23 21.16
C ARG A 77 0.07 0.38 20.15
N HIS A 78 -0.14 0.16 18.85
CA HIS A 78 0.79 0.58 17.80
C HIS A 78 0.93 2.11 17.74
N CYS A 79 2.14 2.67 17.81
CA CYS A 79 2.35 4.13 17.80
C CYS A 79 2.69 4.71 16.42
N GLY A 80 2.82 3.87 15.38
CA GLY A 80 3.15 4.30 14.03
C GLY A 80 1.94 4.67 13.18
N PHE A 81 2.15 4.73 11.88
CA PHE A 81 1.11 5.08 10.90
C PHE A 81 0.00 4.02 10.83
N LEU A 82 -1.24 4.42 11.15
CA LEU A 82 -2.40 3.52 11.16
C LEU A 82 -3.15 3.41 9.83
N GLY A 83 -2.89 4.31 8.87
CA GLY A 83 -3.59 4.31 7.56
C GLY A 83 -5.11 4.23 7.64
N GLY A 84 -5.70 4.88 8.65
CA GLY A 84 -7.15 4.90 8.88
C GLY A 84 -7.70 3.74 9.71
N LEU A 85 -6.90 2.73 10.06
CA LEU A 85 -7.31 1.68 11.00
C LEU A 85 -7.52 2.26 12.40
N GLN A 86 -8.57 1.77 13.08
CA GLN A 86 -8.96 2.24 14.40
C GLN A 86 -8.44 1.34 15.51
N ARG A 87 -8.10 1.94 16.66
CA ARG A 87 -7.60 1.24 17.87
C ARG A 87 -8.69 0.52 18.67
N ASN A 88 -9.95 0.67 18.29
CA ASN A 88 -11.11 0.14 19.01
C ASN A 88 -11.48 -1.29 18.59
N GLY A 89 -10.66 -1.96 17.79
CA GLY A 89 -10.89 -3.32 17.31
C GLY A 89 -11.89 -3.44 16.15
N SER A 90 -12.52 -2.34 15.72
CA SER A 90 -13.52 -2.37 14.63
C SER A 90 -12.94 -2.77 13.26
N ASN A 91 -11.62 -2.69 13.10
CA ASN A 91 -10.89 -3.09 11.90
C ASN A 91 -10.03 -4.34 12.11
N GLY A 92 -10.23 -5.06 13.21
CA GLY A 92 -9.34 -6.13 13.65
C GLY A 92 -8.41 -5.66 14.76
N LEU A 93 -7.68 -6.62 15.33
CA LEU A 93 -6.77 -6.36 16.45
C LEU A 93 -5.33 -6.17 15.98
N THR A 94 -4.97 -6.70 14.82
CA THR A 94 -3.61 -6.68 14.31
C THR A 94 -3.55 -6.35 12.83
N ALA A 95 -2.39 -5.88 12.38
CA ALA A 95 -2.08 -5.72 10.96
C ALA A 95 -0.56 -5.88 10.75
N PRO A 96 -0.13 -6.38 9.59
CA PRO A 96 1.27 -6.28 9.19
C PRO A 96 1.65 -4.81 8.99
N TYR A 97 2.86 -4.46 9.44
CA TYR A 97 3.41 -3.13 9.34
C TYR A 97 4.89 -3.20 8.97
N TYR A 98 5.34 -2.27 8.13
CA TYR A 98 6.74 -2.14 7.76
C TYR A 98 7.17 -0.68 7.87
N ALA A 99 8.35 -0.44 8.40
CA ALA A 99 8.93 0.88 8.49
C ALA A 99 10.44 0.88 8.31
N THR A 100 10.94 2.00 7.81
CA THR A 100 12.35 2.37 7.75
C THR A 100 12.50 3.78 8.34
N SER A 101 13.69 4.36 8.28
CA SER A 101 13.89 5.76 8.66
C SER A 101 13.06 6.75 7.83
N THR A 102 12.65 6.39 6.61
CA THR A 102 11.99 7.30 5.66
C THR A 102 10.63 6.84 5.17
N VAL A 103 10.19 5.60 5.45
CA VAL A 103 8.95 5.02 4.91
C VAL A 103 8.20 4.27 6.00
N GLU A 104 6.88 4.35 6.00
CA GLU A 104 5.96 3.53 6.79
C GLU A 104 4.89 2.93 5.88
N VAL A 105 4.54 1.67 6.12
CA VAL A 105 3.57 0.91 5.36
C VAL A 105 2.69 0.15 6.32
N ILE A 106 1.38 0.36 6.23
CA ILE A 106 0.37 -0.46 6.91
C ILE A 106 -0.39 -1.25 5.85
N TYR A 107 -0.59 -2.54 6.11
CA TYR A 107 -1.33 -3.40 5.19
C TYR A 107 -2.75 -3.60 5.68
N HIS A 108 -3.73 -3.26 4.84
CA HIS A 108 -5.12 -3.58 5.07
C HIS A 108 -5.37 -5.01 4.60
N VAL A 109 -5.16 -5.97 5.50
CA VAL A 109 -5.28 -7.40 5.18
C VAL A 109 -6.71 -7.86 5.38
N SER A 110 -7.37 -8.33 4.32
CA SER A 110 -8.78 -8.72 4.38
C SER A 110 -9.04 -9.82 5.42
N THR A 111 -8.13 -10.77 5.62
CA THR A 111 -8.28 -11.85 6.60
C THR A 111 -8.05 -11.43 8.04
N ARG A 112 -7.48 -10.24 8.28
CA ARG A 112 -7.28 -9.68 9.64
C ARG A 112 -8.42 -8.76 10.08
N MET A 113 -9.31 -8.38 9.15
CA MET A 113 -10.46 -7.53 9.46
C MET A 113 -11.72 -8.36 9.71
N PRO A 114 -12.60 -7.95 10.65
CA PRO A 114 -13.87 -8.62 10.93
C PRO A 114 -14.78 -8.73 9.70
N SER A 115 -15.57 -9.80 9.63
CA SER A 115 -16.53 -10.09 8.56
C SER A 115 -17.72 -10.92 9.04
N ASP A 116 -18.01 -10.88 10.33
CA ASP A 116 -19.09 -11.58 11.02
C ASP A 116 -20.46 -10.91 10.83
N THR A 117 -20.48 -9.62 10.50
CA THR A 117 -21.71 -8.84 10.26
C THR A 117 -21.62 -8.03 8.98
N ASP A 118 -22.76 -7.63 8.42
CA ASP A 118 -22.83 -6.77 7.22
C ASP A 118 -22.16 -5.40 7.44
N ASP A 119 -22.27 -4.85 8.66
CA ASP A 119 -21.58 -3.62 9.05
C ASP A 119 -20.05 -3.82 9.07
N ALA A 120 -19.57 -4.95 9.61
CA ALA A 120 -18.15 -5.30 9.58
C ALA A 120 -17.64 -5.48 8.13
N LEU A 121 -18.37 -6.19 7.28
CA LEU A 121 -18.05 -6.33 5.86
C LEU A 121 -18.01 -4.98 5.13
N THR A 122 -18.95 -4.08 5.44
CA THR A 122 -18.99 -2.73 4.87
C THR A 122 -17.78 -1.91 5.30
N LYS A 123 -17.37 -1.99 6.57
CA LYS A 123 -16.15 -1.34 7.08
C LYS A 123 -14.91 -1.93 6.41
N LYS A 124 -14.79 -3.26 6.34
CA LYS A 124 -13.71 -3.98 5.63
C LYS A 124 -13.59 -3.48 4.18
N LEU A 125 -14.71 -3.43 3.46
CA LEU A 125 -14.74 -2.96 2.06
C LEU A 125 -14.40 -1.48 1.95
N ARG A 126 -14.77 -0.62 2.91
CA ARG A 126 -14.39 0.79 2.92
C ARG A 126 -12.88 1.00 3.01
N HIS A 127 -12.19 0.22 3.85
CA HIS A 127 -10.73 0.31 3.97
C HIS A 127 -10.06 -0.22 2.70
N LEU A 128 -10.35 -1.47 2.34
CA LEU A 128 -9.78 -2.12 1.16
C LEU A 128 -10.09 -1.36 -0.13
N GLY A 129 -11.32 -0.89 -0.29
CA GLY A 129 -11.79 -0.22 -1.50
C GLY A 129 -11.23 1.19 -1.68
N ASN A 130 -10.74 1.84 -0.63
CA ASN A 130 -10.15 3.17 -0.74
C ASN A 130 -8.64 3.14 -0.95
N ASP A 131 -8.02 1.96 -0.98
CA ASP A 131 -6.59 1.82 -1.23
C ASP A 131 -6.28 1.81 -2.72
N GLU A 132 -5.23 2.53 -3.11
CA GLU A 132 -4.92 2.70 -4.53
C GLU A 132 -4.12 1.53 -5.11
N VAL A 133 -3.42 0.81 -4.22
CA VAL A 133 -2.59 -0.35 -4.55
C VAL A 133 -3.16 -1.57 -3.84
N HIS A 134 -3.52 -2.58 -4.63
CA HIS A 134 -4.03 -3.86 -4.14
C HIS A 134 -3.04 -4.97 -4.45
N VAL A 135 -2.77 -5.81 -3.46
CA VAL A 135 -2.11 -7.10 -3.61
C VAL A 135 -3.17 -8.19 -3.45
N VAL A 136 -3.27 -9.09 -4.43
CA VAL A 136 -4.21 -10.21 -4.37
C VAL A 136 -3.41 -11.51 -4.38
N TRP A 137 -3.56 -12.31 -3.33
CA TRP A 137 -3.10 -13.69 -3.32
C TRP A 137 -4.21 -14.58 -3.88
N CYS A 138 -3.97 -15.24 -5.00
CA CYS A 138 -4.97 -16.01 -5.73
C CYS A 138 -4.56 -17.48 -5.82
N GLU A 139 -5.27 -18.34 -5.09
CA GLU A 139 -5.15 -19.80 -5.18
C GLU A 139 -6.19 -20.41 -6.12
N HIS A 140 -7.10 -19.58 -6.63
CA HIS A 140 -8.04 -20.00 -7.66
C HIS A 140 -7.33 -20.32 -8.98
N THR A 141 -7.86 -21.32 -9.68
CA THR A 141 -7.29 -21.84 -10.93
C THR A 141 -7.42 -20.88 -12.10
N ARG A 142 -8.37 -19.94 -12.02
CA ARG A 142 -8.63 -18.93 -13.05
C ARG A 142 -7.93 -17.61 -12.74
N GLU A 143 -7.69 -16.83 -13.79
CA GLU A 143 -7.20 -15.46 -13.66
C GLU A 143 -8.16 -14.62 -12.81
N TYR A 144 -7.58 -13.77 -11.96
CA TYR A 144 -8.33 -12.93 -11.05
C TYR A 144 -8.94 -11.80 -11.87
N ARG A 145 -10.26 -11.70 -11.84
CA ARG A 145 -10.96 -10.66 -12.57
C ARG A 145 -11.06 -9.41 -11.72
N ARG A 146 -10.70 -8.26 -12.30
CA ARG A 146 -10.73 -6.98 -11.59
C ARG A 146 -12.15 -6.62 -11.13
N ASP A 147 -13.20 -7.06 -11.80
CA ASP A 147 -14.58 -6.71 -11.50
C ASP A 147 -15.16 -7.36 -10.23
N ILE A 148 -14.53 -8.40 -9.65
CA ILE A 148 -15.12 -9.08 -8.47
C ILE A 148 -15.16 -8.16 -7.24
N ILE A 149 -14.12 -7.32 -7.05
CA ILE A 149 -14.14 -6.23 -6.07
C ILE A 149 -14.08 -4.91 -6.85
N PRO A 150 -15.24 -4.34 -7.21
CA PRO A 150 -15.29 -3.08 -7.93
C PRO A 150 -14.95 -1.95 -6.96
N THR A 151 -13.90 -1.19 -7.29
CA THR A 151 -13.55 0.07 -6.65
C THR A 151 -12.97 1.01 -7.70
N GLU A 152 -13.30 2.29 -7.56
CA GLU A 152 -12.77 3.37 -8.42
C GLU A 152 -11.32 3.72 -8.10
N PHE A 153 -10.87 3.46 -6.86
CA PHE A 153 -9.56 3.87 -6.35
C PHE A 153 -8.44 2.88 -6.69
N ARG A 154 -8.76 1.63 -7.03
CA ARG A 154 -7.75 0.61 -7.38
C ARG A 154 -7.10 0.94 -8.72
N ASP A 155 -6.04 1.73 -8.65
CA ASP A 155 -5.23 2.17 -9.77
C ASP A 155 -4.16 1.13 -10.14
N VAL A 156 -3.68 0.35 -9.16
CA VAL A 156 -2.69 -0.71 -9.34
C VAL A 156 -3.13 -1.99 -8.62
N LEU A 157 -2.99 -3.12 -9.31
CA LEU A 157 -3.35 -4.44 -8.84
C LEU A 157 -2.19 -5.42 -9.13
N ILE A 158 -1.60 -5.97 -8.07
CA ILE A 158 -0.52 -6.95 -8.11
C ILE A 158 -1.11 -8.30 -7.67
N VAL A 159 -1.30 -9.22 -8.60
CA VAL A 159 -1.84 -10.55 -8.31
C VAL A 159 -0.70 -11.56 -8.23
N ILE A 160 -0.73 -12.38 -7.19
CA ILE A 160 0.26 -13.41 -6.89
C ILE A 160 -0.41 -14.76 -7.05
N TYR A 161 0.12 -15.59 -7.94
CA TYR A 161 -0.31 -16.97 -8.16
C TYR A 161 0.76 -17.93 -7.67
N PRO A 162 0.50 -18.70 -6.61
CA PRO A 162 1.38 -19.79 -6.19
C PRO A 162 1.51 -20.85 -7.28
N LEU A 163 2.75 -21.24 -7.57
CA LEU A 163 3.07 -22.33 -8.49
C LEU A 163 3.65 -23.51 -7.71
N ARG A 164 3.82 -24.65 -8.40
CA ARG A 164 4.56 -25.79 -7.86
C ARG A 164 6.03 -25.40 -7.63
N GLY A 165 6.65 -25.96 -6.59
CA GLY A 165 8.07 -25.74 -6.29
C GLY A 165 8.41 -24.40 -5.62
N HIS A 166 7.48 -23.83 -4.84
CA HIS A 166 7.71 -22.60 -4.05
C HIS A 166 8.11 -21.36 -4.88
N THR A 167 7.59 -21.30 -6.10
CA THR A 167 7.68 -20.13 -6.99
C THR A 167 6.30 -19.51 -7.17
N PHE A 168 6.27 -18.24 -7.58
CA PHE A 168 5.06 -17.44 -7.67
C PHE A 168 5.08 -16.64 -8.95
N ARG A 169 4.00 -16.73 -9.74
CA ARG A 169 3.81 -15.87 -10.90
C ARG A 169 3.14 -14.57 -10.46
N ILE A 170 3.68 -13.46 -10.93
CA ILE A 170 3.16 -12.11 -10.69
C ILE A 170 2.41 -11.66 -11.93
N CYS A 171 1.19 -11.17 -11.74
CA CYS A 171 0.42 -10.46 -12.76
C CYS A 171 0.20 -9.03 -12.28
N ILE A 172 0.52 -8.03 -13.11
CA ILE A 172 0.38 -6.61 -12.74
C ILE A 172 -0.58 -5.93 -13.71
N MET A 173 -1.72 -5.51 -13.16
CA MET A 173 -2.70 -4.68 -13.86
C MET A 173 -2.65 -3.26 -13.28
N LYS A 174 -2.66 -2.25 -14.14
CA LYS A 174 -2.68 -0.84 -13.74
C LYS A 174 -3.51 0.01 -14.70
N LYS A 175 -4.01 1.16 -14.24
CA LYS A 175 -4.59 2.17 -15.14
C LYS A 175 -3.52 2.71 -16.10
N THR A 176 -3.94 3.15 -17.28
CA THR A 176 -3.06 3.57 -18.38
C THR A 176 -2.17 4.76 -17.99
N GLU A 177 -2.67 5.65 -17.14
CA GLU A 177 -1.99 6.88 -16.73
C GLU A 177 -0.92 6.65 -15.66
N VAL A 178 -0.85 5.44 -15.08
CA VAL A 178 0.15 5.10 -14.07
C VAL A 178 1.48 4.80 -14.78
N PRO A 179 2.58 5.51 -14.48
CA PRO A 179 3.87 5.24 -15.12
C PRO A 179 4.42 3.88 -14.69
N PHE A 180 5.55 3.47 -15.27
CA PHE A 180 6.26 2.29 -14.81
C PHE A 180 6.73 2.46 -13.35
N PHE A 181 6.66 1.39 -12.57
CA PHE A 181 7.08 1.36 -11.18
C PHE A 181 7.60 -0.03 -10.79
N GLY A 182 8.40 -0.07 -9.73
CA GLY A 182 8.72 -1.29 -9.03
C GLY A 182 9.79 -2.17 -9.71
N PRO A 183 10.39 -3.09 -8.94
CA PRO A 183 11.28 -4.11 -9.50
C PRO A 183 10.53 -5.27 -10.18
N LEU A 184 9.26 -5.54 -9.81
CA LEU A 184 8.44 -6.56 -10.46
C LEU A 184 7.76 -6.01 -11.71
N PHE A 185 7.59 -6.88 -12.69
CA PHE A 185 6.86 -6.62 -13.93
C PHE A 185 5.83 -7.74 -14.17
N ASP A 186 4.89 -7.48 -15.07
CA ASP A 186 3.85 -8.45 -15.43
C ASP A 186 4.46 -9.74 -16.02
N GLY A 187 4.05 -10.90 -15.52
CA GLY A 187 4.60 -12.21 -15.90
C GLY A 187 5.86 -12.63 -15.15
N ALA A 188 6.37 -11.83 -14.20
CA ALA A 188 7.55 -12.21 -13.42
C ALA A 188 7.32 -13.50 -12.61
N ILE A 189 8.34 -14.36 -12.51
CA ILE A 189 8.35 -15.54 -11.64
C ILE A 189 9.34 -15.31 -10.50
N VAL A 190 8.88 -15.46 -9.27
CA VAL A 190 9.63 -15.09 -8.07
C VAL A 190 9.70 -16.28 -7.11
N GLY A 191 10.87 -16.52 -6.51
CA GLY A 191 11.02 -17.53 -5.47
C GLY A 191 10.49 -17.06 -4.10
N LYS A 192 10.01 -17.99 -3.28
CA LYS A 192 9.41 -17.74 -1.95
C LYS A 192 10.17 -16.73 -1.09
N LYS A 193 11.50 -16.86 -1.00
CA LYS A 193 12.35 -16.02 -0.13
C LYS A 193 12.33 -14.53 -0.52
N LEU A 194 12.24 -14.22 -1.82
CA LEU A 194 12.31 -12.85 -2.33
C LEU A 194 10.94 -12.20 -2.49
N LEU A 195 9.88 -13.01 -2.59
CA LEU A 195 8.53 -12.56 -2.91
C LEU A 195 8.04 -11.40 -2.02
N PRO A 196 8.04 -11.50 -0.67
CA PRO A 196 7.46 -10.44 0.15
C PRO A 196 8.20 -9.10 0.01
N GLY A 197 9.54 -9.15 -0.06
CA GLY A 197 10.36 -7.95 -0.25
C GLY A 197 10.15 -7.28 -1.60
N LEU A 198 10.07 -8.07 -2.69
CA LEU A 198 9.84 -7.56 -4.03
C LEU A 198 8.43 -7.00 -4.21
N VAL A 199 7.41 -7.67 -3.65
CA VAL A 199 6.02 -7.16 -3.66
C VAL A 199 5.91 -5.87 -2.88
N ARG A 200 6.48 -5.79 -1.67
CA ARG A 200 6.52 -4.56 -0.87
C ARG A 200 7.19 -3.41 -1.62
N ALA A 201 8.37 -3.64 -2.19
CA ALA A 201 9.09 -2.60 -2.94
C ALA A 201 8.29 -2.14 -4.18
N THR A 202 7.64 -3.07 -4.87
CA THR A 202 6.78 -2.78 -6.04
C THR A 202 5.57 -1.95 -5.63
N ALA A 203 4.89 -2.33 -4.55
CA ALA A 203 3.69 -1.64 -4.07
C ALA A 203 4.00 -0.23 -3.52
N ILE A 204 5.12 -0.04 -2.82
CA ILE A 204 5.60 1.29 -2.40
C ILE A 204 5.86 2.17 -3.63
N ASN A 205 6.56 1.64 -4.64
CA ASN A 205 6.87 2.39 -5.86
C ASN A 205 5.61 2.69 -6.70
N ALA A 206 4.62 1.78 -6.70
CA ALA A 206 3.30 2.03 -7.28
C ALA A 206 2.62 3.21 -6.58
N SER A 207 2.54 3.19 -5.25
CA SER A 207 1.93 4.27 -4.47
C SER A 207 2.66 5.61 -4.68
N ARG A 208 3.99 5.63 -4.78
CA ARG A 208 4.78 6.81 -5.16
C ARG A 208 4.40 7.36 -6.53
N ALA A 209 4.31 6.48 -7.53
CA ALA A 209 3.95 6.85 -8.89
C ALA A 209 2.56 7.50 -8.95
N LEU A 210 1.62 7.02 -8.15
CA LEU A 210 0.27 7.59 -8.03
C LEU A 210 0.29 8.95 -7.35
N LYS A 211 0.95 9.08 -6.20
CA LYS A 211 1.04 10.35 -5.45
C LYS A 211 1.70 11.48 -6.22
N ARG A 212 2.70 11.19 -7.07
CA ARG A 212 3.34 12.19 -7.95
C ARG A 212 2.37 12.85 -8.93
N ARG A 213 1.17 12.28 -9.15
CA ARG A 213 0.12 12.86 -9.97
C ARG A 213 -0.65 13.97 -9.24
N LEU A 214 -0.62 14.00 -7.91
CA LEU A 214 -1.30 15.03 -7.14
C LEU A 214 -0.61 16.39 -7.33
N PRO A 215 -1.35 17.48 -7.64
CA PRO A 215 -0.78 18.79 -7.93
C PRO A 215 0.16 19.32 -6.84
N LEU A 216 -0.15 19.03 -5.56
CA LEU A 216 0.64 19.43 -4.39
C LEU A 216 2.02 18.75 -4.31
N TYR A 217 2.22 17.60 -4.98
CA TYR A 217 3.52 16.90 -4.97
C TYR A 217 4.45 17.40 -6.08
N ARG A 218 3.92 18.07 -7.11
CA ARG A 218 4.71 18.65 -8.21
C ARG A 218 5.41 19.94 -7.83
N SER A 219 5.00 20.63 -6.76
CA SER A 219 5.58 21.92 -6.36
C SER A 219 6.83 21.83 -5.48
N LEU A 220 7.31 20.61 -5.18
CA LEU A 220 8.48 20.37 -4.33
C LEU A 220 9.75 19.96 -5.10
N TYR A 221 9.71 19.96 -6.43
CA TYR A 221 10.87 19.73 -7.31
C TYR A 221 10.88 20.74 -8.46
#